data_AF-A0A537EEG0-F1
#
_entry.id   AF-A0A537EEG0-F1
#
_cell.length_a   1.000
_cell.length_b   1.000
_cell.length_c   1.000
_cell.angle_alpha   90.00
_cell.angle_beta   90.00
_cell.angle_gamma   90.00
#
_symmetry.space_group_name_H-M   'P 1'
#
loop_
_entity.id
_entity.type
_entity.pdbx_description
1 polymer ?
#
loop_
_entity_poly.entity_id
_entity_poly.type
_entity_poly.pdbx_seq_one_letter_code
_entity_poly.pdbx_strand_id
1 'polypeptide(L)'
;MQHLSLKFKALPILALSFLFALPTIVFQPAQAAATTNPDFSAQSFSKTVDWYDYVRQYAVANNLPQPNASEHAYIYTNYINVGGFQLFYTGLVNATHNGQFVTIPLQTFFEHYKTIGGKDAITASSFISLVAFNESNTDPYPNSPDKSDTVYASFSLGVNLTQITGHRFPSYVASSSIIPLTQTDANHWSWGLNYTNLNAIWWKINPDPFFPTADLVQPRGFAMYSQLAFNYALAIDPASKTATLTTSYTIGRMTNLYILYPTPAIHLNSTGTYNLNGGLVNNQNIYQFLTTRQLKISIVLANKAIPM
;
A
#
# COMPACT_ATOMS: atom_id res chain seq x y z
N MET A 1 -34.75 -18.28 -28.45
CA MET A 1 -34.66 -19.32 -27.40
C MET A 1 -33.36 -20.07 -27.66
N GLN A 2 -32.36 -20.19 -26.81
CA GLN A 2 -32.26 -20.07 -25.36
C GLN A 2 -31.03 -19.20 -24.99
N HIS A 3 -31.21 -18.34 -24.00
CA HIS A 3 -30.12 -17.60 -23.35
C HIS A 3 -29.25 -18.58 -22.54
N LEU A 4 -27.98 -18.75 -22.93
CA LEU A 4 -26.98 -19.35 -22.06
C LEU A 4 -26.54 -18.30 -21.03
N SER A 5 -27.11 -18.44 -19.84
CA SER A 5 -26.75 -17.72 -18.62
C SER A 5 -25.26 -17.88 -18.31
N LEU A 6 -24.52 -16.78 -18.45
CA LEU A 6 -23.21 -16.58 -17.84
C LEU A 6 -23.41 -16.51 -16.31
N LYS A 7 -23.38 -17.66 -15.64
CA LYS A 7 -23.18 -17.72 -14.19
C LYS A 7 -21.71 -17.36 -13.91
N PHE A 8 -21.42 -16.07 -13.79
CA PHE A 8 -20.23 -15.60 -13.11
C PHE A 8 -20.21 -16.20 -11.71
N LYS A 9 -19.29 -17.12 -11.44
CA LYS A 9 -18.98 -17.54 -10.07
C LYS A 9 -18.25 -16.38 -9.39
N ALA A 10 -19.02 -15.45 -8.84
CA ALA A 10 -18.59 -14.32 -8.01
C ALA A 10 -18.03 -14.77 -6.64
N LEU A 11 -17.30 -15.89 -6.60
CA LEU A 11 -16.74 -16.43 -5.37
C LEU A 11 -15.58 -15.60 -4.77
N PRO A 12 -14.74 -14.86 -5.53
CA PRO A 12 -13.70 -14.04 -4.91
C PRO A 12 -14.24 -12.70 -4.36
N ILE A 13 -15.40 -12.23 -4.84
CA ILE A 13 -16.02 -10.97 -4.38
C ILE A 13 -16.86 -11.21 -3.11
N LEU A 14 -17.51 -12.37 -2.99
CA LEU A 14 -18.22 -12.77 -1.76
C LEU A 14 -17.27 -13.06 -0.59
N ALA A 15 -16.06 -13.56 -0.84
CA ALA A 15 -15.02 -13.68 0.18
C ALA A 15 -14.50 -12.29 0.63
N LEU A 16 -14.51 -11.30 -0.27
CA LEU A 16 -14.18 -9.91 0.04
C LEU A 16 -15.29 -9.17 0.81
N SER A 17 -16.56 -9.57 0.70
CA SER A 17 -17.65 -8.97 1.49
C SER A 17 -17.81 -9.60 2.87
N PHE A 18 -17.38 -10.85 3.08
CA PHE A 18 -17.29 -11.48 4.41
C PHE A 18 -16.06 -11.03 5.23
N LEU A 19 -15.13 -10.30 4.60
CA LEU A 19 -13.95 -9.68 5.22
C LEU A 19 -14.29 -8.54 6.21
N PHE A 20 -15.57 -8.15 6.34
CA PHE A 20 -16.00 -6.96 7.07
C PHE A 20 -16.89 -7.22 8.30
N ALA A 21 -16.99 -8.45 8.80
CA ALA A 21 -17.81 -8.77 9.97
C ALA A 21 -16.99 -9.32 11.15
N LEU A 22 -17.08 -8.63 12.31
CA LEU A 22 -16.75 -9.06 13.69
C LEU A 22 -15.28 -9.02 14.18
N PRO A 23 -14.99 -8.98 15.49
CA PRO A 23 -15.13 -7.91 16.50
C PRO A 23 -13.78 -7.28 16.93
N THR A 24 -13.86 -6.20 17.73
CA THR A 24 -12.83 -5.18 18.01
C THR A 24 -11.72 -5.60 19.01
N ILE A 25 -10.45 -5.31 18.66
CA ILE A 25 -9.39 -5.04 19.63
C ILE A 25 -9.27 -3.52 19.75
N VAL A 26 -9.51 -2.99 20.93
CA VAL A 26 -9.46 -1.54 21.21
C VAL A 26 -8.00 -1.07 21.10
N PHE A 27 -7.70 -0.26 20.09
CA PHE A 27 -6.48 0.55 20.04
C PHE A 27 -6.83 2.01 20.24
N GLN A 28 -5.95 2.74 20.92
CA GLN A 28 -6.16 4.16 21.20
C GLN A 28 -6.17 4.98 19.91
N PRO A 29 -7.16 5.88 19.73
CA PRO A 29 -7.17 6.78 18.58
C PRO A 29 -5.94 7.66 18.61
N ALA A 30 -5.27 7.82 17.47
CA ALA A 30 -4.39 8.96 17.29
C ALA A 30 -5.25 10.23 17.51
N GLN A 31 -4.76 11.22 18.27
CA GLN A 31 -5.44 12.50 18.34
C GLN A 31 -5.51 13.08 16.92
N ALA A 32 -6.70 13.09 16.33
CA ALA A 32 -6.94 13.71 15.05
C ALA A 32 -7.03 15.22 15.24
N ALA A 33 -6.29 15.96 14.42
CA ALA A 33 -6.44 17.40 14.29
C ALA A 33 -7.40 17.70 13.12
N ALA A 34 -8.09 18.84 13.20
CA ALA A 34 -8.78 19.40 12.05
C ALA A 34 -7.77 20.09 11.11
N THR A 35 -7.97 19.92 9.80
CA THR A 35 -7.41 20.83 8.79
C THR A 35 -8.29 22.05 8.65
N THR A 36 -7.67 23.22 8.57
CA THR A 36 -8.31 24.53 8.53
C THR A 36 -7.69 25.36 7.40
N ASN A 37 -8.41 26.35 6.86
CA ASN A 37 -7.88 27.20 5.79
C ASN A 37 -6.53 27.87 6.12
N PRO A 38 -6.27 28.33 7.36
CA PRO A 38 -4.96 28.86 7.75
C PRO A 38 -3.80 27.87 7.56
N ASP A 39 -4.05 26.55 7.65
CA ASP A 39 -3.00 25.55 7.46
C ASP A 39 -2.39 25.64 6.05
N PHE A 40 -3.21 25.86 5.03
CA PHE A 40 -2.76 25.98 3.63
C PHE A 40 -2.10 27.32 3.31
N SER A 41 -2.12 28.27 4.24
CA SER A 41 -1.39 29.53 4.13
C SER A 41 0.00 29.47 4.78
N ALA A 42 0.29 28.43 5.56
CA ALA A 42 1.60 28.22 6.16
C ALA A 42 2.62 27.72 5.13
N GLN A 43 3.91 27.94 5.42
CA GLN A 43 4.99 27.38 4.61
C GLN A 43 4.94 25.83 4.62
N SER A 44 4.63 25.24 5.77
CA SER A 44 4.38 23.81 5.87
C SER A 44 3.50 23.48 7.07
N PHE A 45 2.76 22.37 7.00
CA PHE A 45 2.11 21.76 8.15
C PHE A 45 2.21 20.24 8.12
N SER A 46 2.05 19.63 9.28
CA SER A 46 2.00 18.17 9.45
C SER A 46 0.94 17.81 10.47
N LYS A 47 -0.04 17.00 10.07
CA LYS A 47 -1.18 16.62 10.91
C LYS A 47 -1.65 15.21 10.62
N THR A 48 -2.09 14.50 11.64
CA THR A 48 -2.97 13.34 11.47
C THR A 48 -4.41 13.83 11.56
N VAL A 49 -5.20 13.57 10.52
CA VAL A 49 -6.60 13.98 10.43
C VAL A 49 -7.50 12.75 10.38
N ASP A 50 -8.71 12.85 10.93
CA ASP A 50 -9.74 11.85 10.67
C ASP A 50 -10.56 12.27 9.45
N TRP A 51 -10.44 11.52 8.36
CA TRP A 51 -11.20 11.77 7.14
C TRP A 51 -12.71 11.68 7.37
N TYR A 52 -13.16 10.83 8.29
CA TYR A 52 -14.59 10.70 8.59
C TYR A 52 -15.17 11.95 9.28
N ASP A 53 -14.35 12.73 10.01
CA ASP A 53 -14.79 14.03 10.53
C ASP A 53 -15.16 14.98 9.37
N TYR A 54 -14.33 15.03 8.34
CA TYR A 54 -14.61 15.82 7.13
C TYR A 54 -15.87 15.32 6.41
N VAL A 55 -15.99 14.00 6.19
CA VAL A 55 -17.16 13.43 5.50
C VAL A 55 -18.45 13.70 6.28
N ARG A 56 -18.43 13.60 7.62
CA ARG A 56 -19.58 13.92 8.48
C ARG A 56 -19.96 15.40 8.36
N GLN A 57 -19.00 16.32 8.41
CA GLN A 57 -19.27 17.75 8.23
C GLN A 57 -19.84 18.07 6.85
N TYR A 58 -19.28 17.46 5.79
CA TYR A 58 -19.79 17.61 4.43
C TYR A 58 -21.22 17.08 4.29
N ALA A 59 -21.51 15.92 4.88
CA ALA A 59 -22.84 15.32 4.87
C ALA A 59 -23.88 16.22 5.54
N VAL A 60 -23.56 16.83 6.69
CA VAL A 60 -24.40 17.83 7.35
C VAL A 60 -24.68 19.01 6.43
N ALA A 61 -23.62 19.60 5.85
CA ALA A 61 -23.73 20.78 5.00
C ALA A 61 -24.56 20.55 3.73
N ASN A 62 -24.66 19.30 3.27
CA ASN A 62 -25.36 18.92 2.04
C ASN A 62 -26.63 18.09 2.26
N ASN A 63 -27.13 18.00 3.50
CA ASN A 63 -28.32 17.21 3.84
C ASN A 63 -28.23 15.72 3.42
N LEU A 64 -27.05 15.11 3.57
CA LEU A 64 -26.81 13.70 3.28
C LEU A 64 -26.77 12.87 4.58
N PRO A 65 -27.08 11.56 4.53
CA PRO A 65 -26.86 10.66 5.67
C PRO A 65 -25.40 10.69 6.12
N GLN A 66 -25.18 10.87 7.41
CA GLN A 66 -23.84 10.87 7.99
C GLN A 66 -23.33 9.43 8.16
N PRO A 67 -22.02 9.20 7.92
CA PRO A 67 -21.36 7.97 8.36
C PRO A 67 -21.48 7.76 9.87
N ASN A 68 -21.29 6.52 10.32
CA ASN A 68 -21.39 6.20 11.75
C ASN A 68 -20.22 6.85 12.51
N ALA A 69 -20.48 7.37 13.71
CA ALA A 69 -19.49 8.04 14.55
C ALA A 69 -18.34 7.10 15.01
N SER A 70 -18.54 5.78 14.96
CA SER A 70 -17.50 4.79 15.23
C SER A 70 -16.58 4.51 14.03
N GLU A 71 -16.85 5.11 12.88
CA GLU A 71 -16.04 4.98 11.68
C GLU A 71 -15.01 6.10 11.60
N HIS A 72 -13.76 5.71 11.35
CA HIS A 72 -12.62 6.60 11.36
C HIS A 72 -11.67 6.22 10.23
N ALA A 73 -10.97 7.20 9.67
CA ALA A 73 -9.84 6.94 8.79
C ALA A 73 -8.78 8.00 9.07
N TYR A 74 -7.79 7.61 9.85
CA TYR A 74 -6.70 8.48 10.24
C TYR A 74 -5.67 8.55 9.12
N ILE A 75 -5.51 9.76 8.57
CA ILE A 75 -4.60 10.05 7.47
C ILE A 75 -3.52 10.98 7.99
N TYR A 76 -2.26 10.56 7.84
CA TYR A 76 -1.12 11.44 8.05
C TYR A 76 -0.94 12.33 6.84
N THR A 77 -0.99 13.65 7.05
CA THR A 77 -0.98 14.65 6.00
C THR A 77 0.17 15.62 6.20
N ASN A 78 0.86 15.95 5.11
CA ASN A 78 1.89 16.98 5.08
C ASN A 78 1.60 17.93 3.93
N TYR A 79 1.82 19.22 4.17
CA TYR A 79 1.74 20.24 3.15
C TYR A 79 2.99 21.10 3.18
N ILE A 80 3.48 21.48 2.00
CA ILE A 80 4.63 22.37 1.83
C ILE A 80 4.26 23.37 0.72
N ASN A 81 4.47 24.65 0.96
CA ASN A 81 4.15 25.76 0.05
C ASN A 81 5.28 26.77 0.03
N VAL A 82 6.08 26.73 -1.03
CA VAL A 82 7.30 27.53 -1.17
C VAL A 82 7.45 28.01 -2.61
N GLY A 83 7.54 29.33 -2.79
CA GLY A 83 7.90 29.93 -4.08
C GLY A 83 6.97 29.57 -5.24
N GLY A 84 5.69 29.29 -4.97
CA GLY A 84 4.71 28.86 -5.99
C GLY A 84 4.75 27.36 -6.33
N PHE A 85 5.59 26.57 -5.64
CA PHE A 85 5.51 25.12 -5.58
C PHE A 85 4.70 24.72 -4.33
N GLN A 86 3.75 23.82 -4.52
CA GLN A 86 2.92 23.24 -3.46
C GLN A 86 3.03 21.72 -3.51
N LEU A 87 3.21 21.09 -2.36
CA LEU A 87 3.17 19.63 -2.21
C LEU A 87 2.17 19.29 -1.11
N PHE A 88 1.28 18.34 -1.40
CA PHE A 88 0.35 17.77 -0.45
C PHE A 88 0.51 16.24 -0.41
N TYR A 89 0.95 15.72 0.71
CA TYR A 89 1.11 14.28 0.96
C TYR A 89 -0.01 13.78 1.85
N THR A 90 -0.50 12.57 1.56
CA THR A 90 -1.44 11.82 2.38
C THR A 90 -0.96 10.38 2.53
N GLY A 91 -1.04 9.83 3.73
CA GLY A 91 -0.73 8.44 4.00
C GLY A 91 -1.68 7.85 5.03
N LEU A 92 -2.23 6.67 4.75
CA LEU A 92 -3.14 5.99 5.67
C LEU A 92 -2.36 5.51 6.90
N VAL A 93 -2.77 5.97 8.08
CA VAL A 93 -2.28 5.48 9.36
C VAL A 93 -3.06 4.21 9.72
N ASN A 94 -4.39 4.33 9.85
CA ASN A 94 -5.30 3.21 9.99
C ASN A 94 -6.74 3.68 9.71
N ALA A 95 -7.65 2.74 9.51
CA ALA A 95 -9.07 3.01 9.41
C ALA A 95 -9.88 2.02 10.25
N THR A 96 -11.04 2.49 10.71
CA THR A 96 -12.08 1.71 11.37
C THR A 96 -13.36 1.81 10.54
N HIS A 97 -13.91 0.69 10.10
CA HIS A 97 -15.18 0.63 9.37
C HIS A 97 -15.97 -0.60 9.81
N ASN A 98 -17.26 -0.45 10.13
CA ASN A 98 -18.09 -1.54 10.67
C ASN A 98 -17.47 -2.29 11.87
N GLY A 99 -16.74 -1.59 12.74
CA GLY A 99 -16.05 -2.18 13.89
C GLY A 99 -14.81 -3.02 13.52
N GLN A 100 -14.37 -2.98 12.27
CA GLN A 100 -13.12 -3.59 11.79
C GLN A 100 -12.02 -2.56 11.72
N PHE A 101 -10.83 -2.94 12.14
CA PHE A 101 -9.62 -2.14 11.99
C PHE A 101 -8.83 -2.64 10.79
N VAL A 102 -8.38 -1.69 9.96
CA VAL A 102 -7.55 -1.99 8.80
C VAL A 102 -6.39 -1.01 8.73
N THR A 103 -5.19 -1.56 8.55
CA THR A 103 -3.99 -0.79 8.23
C THR A 103 -3.38 -1.37 6.96
N ILE A 104 -3.42 -0.62 5.87
CA ILE A 104 -2.74 -0.99 4.62
C ILE A 104 -1.78 0.13 4.21
N PRO A 105 -0.65 -0.19 3.58
CA PRO A 105 0.21 0.82 2.98
C PRO A 105 -0.53 1.53 1.86
N LEU A 106 -0.90 2.78 2.08
CA LEU A 106 -1.53 3.67 1.10
C LEU A 106 -0.94 5.05 1.28
N GLN A 107 -0.23 5.54 0.27
CA GLN A 107 0.43 6.84 0.31
C GLN A 107 0.34 7.50 -1.05
N THR A 108 0.05 8.80 -1.05
CA THR A 108 -0.04 9.63 -2.24
C THR A 108 0.56 10.99 -1.96
N PHE A 109 1.22 11.57 -2.95
CA PHE A 109 1.52 13.00 -2.94
C PHE A 109 1.01 13.65 -4.22
N PHE A 110 0.54 14.88 -4.08
CA PHE A 110 0.15 15.78 -5.14
C PHE A 110 1.11 16.95 -5.13
N GLU A 111 1.60 17.35 -6.29
CA GLU A 111 2.44 18.53 -6.42
C GLU A 111 1.78 19.47 -7.41
N HIS A 112 1.81 20.76 -7.11
CA HIS A 112 1.32 21.83 -7.97
C HIS A 112 2.44 22.85 -8.15
N TYR A 113 2.67 23.27 -9.39
CA TYR A 113 3.67 24.29 -9.72
C TYR A 113 3.34 24.99 -11.03
N LYS A 114 4.02 26.11 -11.28
CA LYS A 114 3.97 26.79 -12.58
C LYS A 114 5.10 26.34 -13.49
N THR A 115 4.76 25.98 -14.72
CA THR A 115 5.72 25.71 -15.79
C THR A 115 6.46 26.97 -16.21
N ILE A 116 7.54 26.83 -17.01
CA ILE A 116 8.30 27.96 -17.57
C ILE A 116 7.38 28.94 -18.35
N GLY A 117 6.31 28.43 -18.98
CA GLY A 117 5.32 29.25 -19.69
C GLY A 117 4.21 29.85 -18.81
N GLY A 118 4.30 29.73 -17.48
CA GLY A 118 3.33 30.26 -16.51
C GLY A 118 2.07 29.41 -16.31
N LYS A 119 1.92 28.32 -17.07
CA LYS A 119 0.80 27.37 -16.94
C LYS A 119 0.91 26.55 -15.67
N ASP A 120 -0.24 26.22 -15.08
CA ASP A 120 -0.31 25.36 -13.91
C ASP A 120 -0.09 23.89 -14.31
N ALA A 121 0.68 23.17 -13.50
CA ALA A 121 0.90 21.74 -13.63
C ALA A 121 0.56 21.07 -12.31
N ILE A 122 -0.13 19.94 -12.39
CA ILE A 122 -0.34 19.06 -11.25
C ILE A 122 0.28 17.70 -11.55
N THR A 123 1.10 17.21 -10.63
CA THR A 123 1.57 15.82 -10.61
C THR A 123 0.95 15.10 -9.43
N ALA A 124 0.77 13.79 -9.58
CA ALA A 124 0.36 12.91 -8.50
C ALA A 124 1.17 11.62 -8.59
N SER A 125 1.62 11.12 -7.44
CA SER A 125 2.24 9.80 -7.33
C SER A 125 1.63 9.04 -6.16
N SER A 126 1.27 7.79 -6.38
CA SER A 126 0.67 6.92 -5.37
C SER A 126 1.38 5.57 -5.33
N PHE A 127 1.63 5.06 -4.13
CA PHE A 127 1.96 3.65 -3.96
C PHE A 127 0.75 2.77 -4.28
N ILE A 128 0.95 1.74 -5.11
CA ILE A 128 -0.12 0.80 -5.51
C ILE A 128 0.05 -0.56 -4.81
N SER A 129 1.21 -1.17 -4.96
CA SER A 129 1.45 -2.56 -4.54
C SER A 129 2.93 -2.92 -4.52
N LEU A 130 3.26 -4.07 -3.93
CA LEU A 130 4.54 -4.74 -4.18
C LEU A 130 4.41 -5.65 -5.40
N VAL A 131 5.49 -5.75 -6.16
CA VAL A 131 5.66 -6.71 -7.25
C VAL A 131 6.85 -7.61 -6.93
N ALA A 132 6.74 -8.89 -7.26
CA ALA A 132 7.83 -9.84 -7.19
C ALA A 132 8.06 -10.42 -8.58
N PHE A 133 9.30 -10.52 -8.99
CA PHE A 133 9.67 -11.00 -10.32
C PHE A 133 11.02 -11.70 -10.24
N ASN A 134 11.23 -12.68 -11.12
CA ASN A 134 12.56 -13.19 -11.39
C ASN A 134 13.14 -12.41 -12.54
N GLU A 135 14.46 -12.23 -12.55
CA GLU A 135 15.17 -11.68 -13.69
C GLU A 135 15.94 -12.77 -14.42
N SER A 136 16.07 -12.64 -15.73
CA SER A 136 17.02 -13.39 -16.54
C SER A 136 18.27 -12.55 -16.85
N ASN A 137 19.38 -13.21 -17.16
CA ASN A 137 20.61 -12.51 -17.58
C ASN A 137 20.48 -11.81 -18.95
N THR A 138 19.32 -11.91 -19.60
CA THR A 138 19.02 -11.35 -20.92
C THR A 138 17.93 -10.27 -20.87
N ASP A 139 17.55 -9.80 -19.68
CA ASP A 139 16.48 -8.82 -19.54
C ASP A 139 16.89 -7.47 -20.14
N PRO A 140 16.04 -6.85 -20.96
CA PRO A 140 16.33 -5.56 -21.56
C PRO A 140 16.39 -4.43 -20.54
N TYR A 141 15.76 -4.59 -19.37
CA TYR A 141 15.68 -3.58 -18.32
C TYR A 141 16.03 -4.19 -16.95
N PRO A 142 17.30 -4.12 -16.52
CA PRO A 142 17.72 -4.65 -15.23
C PRO A 142 16.91 -4.03 -14.08
N ASN A 143 16.49 -4.84 -13.09
CA ASN A 143 15.69 -4.41 -11.93
C ASN A 143 14.28 -3.92 -12.27
N SER A 144 13.73 -4.31 -13.43
CA SER A 144 12.34 -4.10 -13.81
C SER A 144 11.76 -5.41 -14.34
N PRO A 145 10.48 -5.72 -14.06
CA PRO A 145 9.82 -6.85 -14.70
C PRO A 145 9.73 -6.65 -16.22
N ASP A 146 9.97 -7.70 -16.97
CA ASP A 146 9.79 -7.75 -18.42
C ASP A 146 8.92 -8.93 -18.87
N LYS A 147 8.55 -8.93 -20.16
CA LYS A 147 7.52 -9.82 -20.72
C LYS A 147 7.84 -11.31 -20.56
N SER A 148 9.11 -11.67 -20.36
CA SER A 148 9.59 -13.03 -20.15
C SER A 148 9.47 -13.50 -18.71
N ASP A 149 9.25 -12.58 -17.78
CA ASP A 149 9.38 -12.88 -16.36
C ASP A 149 8.16 -13.55 -15.78
N THR A 150 8.40 -14.34 -14.75
CA THR A 150 7.37 -14.77 -13.83
C THR A 150 7.13 -13.66 -12.82
N VAL A 151 6.06 -12.90 -13.03
CA VAL A 151 5.70 -11.77 -12.18
C VAL A 151 4.53 -12.11 -11.28
N TYR A 152 4.61 -11.64 -10.04
CA TYR A 152 3.56 -11.71 -9.06
C TYR A 152 3.24 -10.31 -8.54
N ALA A 153 1.97 -9.93 -8.59
CA ALA A 153 1.49 -8.69 -7.98
C ALA A 153 0.86 -9.00 -6.64
N SER A 154 1.08 -8.09 -5.68
CA SER A 154 0.52 -8.21 -4.35
C SER A 154 -0.64 -7.26 -4.08
N PHE A 155 -1.48 -7.64 -3.13
CA PHE A 155 -2.35 -6.72 -2.42
C PHE A 155 -2.12 -6.90 -0.92
N SER A 156 -1.73 -5.82 -0.24
CA SER A 156 -1.56 -5.84 1.22
C SER A 156 -2.92 -5.94 1.87
N LEU A 157 -3.09 -6.88 2.81
CA LEU A 157 -4.28 -6.91 3.65
C LEU A 157 -3.93 -6.33 5.01
N GLY A 158 -4.83 -5.50 5.52
CA GLY A 158 -4.67 -4.87 6.83
C GLY A 158 -5.41 -5.61 7.93
N VAL A 159 -5.71 -6.90 7.73
CA VAL A 159 -6.62 -7.69 8.58
C VAL A 159 -5.97 -8.97 9.08
N ASN A 160 -6.56 -9.54 10.13
CA ASN A 160 -6.18 -10.83 10.68
C ASN A 160 -6.68 -12.01 9.81
N LEU A 161 -5.76 -12.76 9.21
CA LEU A 161 -6.07 -13.90 8.34
C LEU A 161 -6.57 -15.16 9.06
N THR A 162 -6.26 -15.34 10.36
CA THR A 162 -6.73 -16.49 11.15
C THR A 162 -8.26 -16.51 11.22
N GLN A 163 -8.86 -15.33 11.35
CA GLN A 163 -10.31 -15.18 11.51
C GLN A 163 -11.08 -15.42 10.21
N ILE A 164 -10.43 -15.20 9.05
CA ILE A 164 -11.05 -15.29 7.72
C ILE A 164 -11.05 -16.71 7.18
N THR A 165 -10.00 -17.47 7.48
CA THR A 165 -9.74 -18.76 6.84
C THR A 165 -10.15 -19.97 7.69
N GLY A 166 -10.47 -19.76 8.98
CA GLY A 166 -10.76 -20.83 9.94
C GLY A 166 -9.56 -21.73 10.29
N HIS A 167 -8.43 -21.56 9.60
CA HIS A 167 -7.17 -22.22 9.85
C HIS A 167 -6.28 -21.34 10.73
N ARG A 168 -5.39 -21.97 11.51
CA ARG A 168 -4.38 -21.26 12.33
C ARG A 168 -3.28 -20.64 11.45
N PHE A 169 -3.64 -19.68 10.60
CA PHE A 169 -2.66 -18.76 10.05
C PHE A 169 -2.20 -17.81 11.17
N PRO A 170 -0.95 -17.36 11.19
CA PRO A 170 -0.52 -16.33 12.13
C PRO A 170 -1.32 -15.03 11.92
N SER A 171 -1.93 -14.54 12.99
CA SER A 171 -2.65 -13.26 13.02
C SER A 171 -1.65 -12.11 13.20
N TYR A 172 -1.16 -11.53 12.11
CA TYR A 172 -0.45 -10.27 12.17
C TYR A 172 -1.39 -9.16 11.70
N VAL A 173 -1.88 -8.36 12.65
CA VAL A 173 -2.61 -7.13 12.35
C VAL A 173 -1.56 -6.07 12.03
N ALA A 174 -1.60 -5.56 10.81
CA ALA A 174 -0.70 -4.52 10.38
C ALA A 174 -0.85 -3.27 11.27
N SER A 175 0.27 -2.64 11.58
CA SER A 175 0.30 -1.36 12.29
C SER A 175 1.15 -0.37 11.51
N SER A 176 0.93 0.91 11.77
CA SER A 176 1.70 2.00 11.18
C SER A 176 2.29 2.88 12.27
N SER A 177 3.36 3.57 11.92
CA SER A 177 4.03 4.57 12.73
C SER A 177 4.46 5.73 11.84
N ILE A 178 4.25 6.95 12.33
CA ILE A 178 4.59 8.18 11.62
C ILE A 178 6.08 8.43 11.75
N ILE A 179 6.73 8.74 10.62
CA ILE A 179 8.03 9.38 10.57
C ILE A 179 7.74 10.89 10.42
N PRO A 180 7.91 11.69 11.49
CA PRO A 180 7.42 13.06 11.50
C PRO A 180 8.05 13.93 10.42
N LEU A 181 7.29 14.93 9.97
CA LEU A 181 7.79 15.98 9.11
C LEU A 181 8.86 16.76 9.88
N THR A 182 10.07 16.75 9.34
CA THR A 182 11.19 17.55 9.83
C THR A 182 11.60 18.51 8.72
N GLN A 183 11.97 19.72 9.13
CA GLN A 183 12.50 20.75 8.25
C GLN A 183 13.94 21.03 8.71
N THR A 184 14.92 20.85 7.83
CA THR A 184 16.33 21.10 8.17
C THR A 184 16.73 22.54 7.91
N ASP A 185 16.10 23.20 6.93
CA ASP A 185 16.22 24.63 6.63
C ASP A 185 15.00 25.12 5.83
N ALA A 186 15.05 26.33 5.28
CA ALA A 186 13.94 26.92 4.54
C ALA A 186 13.48 26.17 3.27
N ASN A 187 14.28 25.20 2.78
CA ASN A 187 14.15 24.56 1.47
C ASN A 187 14.24 23.02 1.51
N HIS A 188 14.36 22.41 2.69
CA HIS A 188 14.54 20.97 2.83
C HIS A 188 13.62 20.36 3.89
N TRP A 189 12.88 19.32 3.50
CA TRP A 189 11.96 18.59 4.37
C TRP A 189 12.14 17.08 4.25
N SER A 190 11.84 16.34 5.32
CA SER A 190 11.72 14.88 5.27
C SER A 190 10.59 14.35 6.15
N TRP A 191 9.93 13.28 5.72
CA TRP A 191 8.80 12.64 6.42
C TRP A 191 8.59 11.22 5.91
N GLY A 192 7.65 10.48 6.50
CA GLY A 192 7.30 9.15 5.99
C GLY A 192 6.29 8.38 6.82
N LEU A 193 6.07 7.13 6.42
CA LEU A 193 5.30 6.15 7.18
C LEU A 193 6.04 4.82 7.21
N ASN A 194 6.01 4.20 8.38
CA ASN A 194 6.54 2.87 8.60
C ASN A 194 5.41 1.92 8.98
N TYR A 195 5.21 0.89 8.16
CA TYR A 195 4.23 -0.17 8.38
C TYR A 195 4.93 -1.44 8.86
N THR A 196 4.36 -2.12 9.85
CA THR A 196 4.90 -3.39 10.36
C THR A 196 3.84 -4.46 10.41
N ASN A 197 4.24 -5.73 10.53
CA ASN A 197 3.33 -6.87 10.63
C ASN A 197 2.37 -6.98 9.42
N LEU A 198 2.88 -6.63 8.24
CA LEU A 198 2.11 -6.62 7.01
C LEU A 198 1.87 -8.03 6.52
N ASN A 199 0.69 -8.25 5.96
CA ASN A 199 0.37 -9.46 5.24
C ASN A 199 -0.11 -9.09 3.83
N ALA A 200 0.17 -9.95 2.84
CA ALA A 200 -0.22 -9.69 1.47
C ALA A 200 -0.61 -10.98 0.74
N ILE A 201 -1.59 -10.87 -0.15
CA ILE A 201 -1.94 -11.92 -1.11
C ILE A 201 -1.20 -11.65 -2.42
N TRP A 202 -0.76 -12.72 -3.07
CA TRP A 202 0.01 -12.67 -4.31
C TRP A 202 -0.71 -13.40 -5.43
N TRP A 203 -0.85 -12.75 -6.59
CA TRP A 203 -1.36 -13.34 -7.82
C TRP A 203 -0.30 -13.35 -8.89
N LYS A 204 -0.31 -14.38 -9.74
CA LYS A 204 0.53 -14.40 -10.93
C LYS A 204 -0.06 -13.48 -11.99
N ILE A 205 0.78 -12.63 -12.55
CA ILE A 205 0.42 -11.74 -13.66
C ILE A 205 1.34 -11.98 -14.86
N ASN A 206 0.86 -11.65 -16.05
CA ASN A 206 1.65 -11.53 -17.27
C ASN A 206 1.90 -10.03 -17.51
N PRO A 207 3.15 -9.56 -17.42
CA PRO A 207 3.48 -8.15 -17.63
C PRO A 207 3.57 -7.75 -19.12
N ASP A 208 3.32 -8.66 -20.07
CA ASP A 208 3.36 -8.35 -21.50
C ASP A 208 2.40 -7.18 -21.85
N PRO A 209 2.90 -6.06 -22.37
CA PRO A 209 2.07 -4.89 -22.69
C PRO A 209 1.05 -5.15 -23.81
N PHE A 210 1.27 -6.15 -24.66
CA PHE A 210 0.33 -6.51 -25.74
C PHE A 210 -0.74 -7.50 -25.28
N PHE A 211 -0.44 -8.29 -24.25
CA PHE A 211 -1.36 -9.31 -23.71
C PHE A 211 -1.33 -9.35 -22.18
N PRO A 212 -1.67 -8.24 -21.49
CA PRO A 212 -1.66 -8.19 -20.05
C PRO A 212 -2.76 -9.10 -19.51
N THR A 213 -2.37 -10.08 -18.69
CA THR A 213 -3.32 -11.00 -18.07
C THR A 213 -3.00 -11.17 -16.59
N ALA A 214 -4.01 -11.45 -15.80
CA ALA A 214 -3.86 -11.79 -14.39
C ALA A 214 -4.69 -13.03 -14.11
N ASP A 215 -4.13 -14.01 -13.42
CA ASP A 215 -4.95 -15.09 -12.87
C ASP A 215 -5.63 -14.57 -11.61
N LEU A 216 -6.79 -13.95 -11.77
CA LEU A 216 -7.59 -13.40 -10.68
C LEU A 216 -8.40 -14.48 -9.94
N VAL A 217 -8.45 -15.70 -10.47
CA VAL A 217 -9.31 -16.77 -9.93
C VAL A 217 -8.64 -17.43 -8.73
N GLN A 218 -7.32 -17.64 -8.79
CA GLN A 218 -6.62 -18.34 -7.73
C GLN A 218 -5.35 -17.60 -7.26
N PRO A 219 -5.31 -17.10 -6.02
CA PRO A 219 -4.07 -16.55 -5.47
C PRO A 219 -3.00 -17.62 -5.41
N ARG A 220 -1.75 -17.23 -5.66
CA ARG A 220 -0.60 -18.13 -5.65
C ARG A 220 0.01 -18.27 -4.27
N GLY A 221 -0.11 -17.23 -3.45
CA GLY A 221 0.37 -17.32 -2.09
C GLY A 221 -0.06 -16.19 -1.18
N PHE A 222 0.24 -16.39 0.10
CA PHE A 222 0.18 -15.37 1.14
C PHE A 222 1.57 -15.16 1.71
N ALA A 223 1.94 -13.93 1.97
CA ALA A 223 3.22 -13.60 2.57
C ALA A 223 3.05 -12.66 3.76
N MET A 224 4.00 -12.73 4.69
CA MET A 224 4.09 -11.84 5.83
C MET A 224 5.43 -11.10 5.80
N TYR A 225 5.40 -9.79 5.99
CA TYR A 225 6.57 -8.92 6.00
C TYR A 225 6.73 -8.31 7.38
N SER A 226 7.97 -8.25 7.83
CA SER A 226 8.32 -7.53 9.06
C SER A 226 8.05 -6.02 8.92
N GLN A 227 8.30 -5.45 7.75
CA GLN A 227 8.27 -4.00 7.55
C GLN A 227 7.97 -3.60 6.10
N LEU A 228 7.31 -2.46 5.92
CA LEU A 228 7.41 -1.63 4.72
C LEU A 228 7.49 -0.17 5.17
N ALA A 229 8.65 0.44 5.01
CA ALA A 229 8.86 1.84 5.37
C ALA A 229 9.05 2.69 4.11
N PHE A 230 8.47 3.88 4.10
CA PHE A 230 8.65 4.88 3.07
C PHE A 230 9.19 6.15 3.71
N ASN A 231 10.24 6.71 3.14
CA ASN A 231 10.81 7.99 3.52
C ASN A 231 10.84 8.90 2.30
N TYR A 232 10.38 10.12 2.48
CA TYR A 232 10.35 11.16 1.49
C TYR A 232 11.30 12.27 1.92
N ALA A 233 12.06 12.80 0.98
CA ALA A 233 12.90 13.97 1.17
C ALA A 233 12.65 14.95 0.03
N LEU A 234 12.21 16.16 0.36
CA LEU A 234 12.01 17.25 -0.59
C LEU A 234 13.16 18.24 -0.46
N ALA A 235 13.79 18.57 -1.59
CA ALA A 235 14.74 19.66 -1.72
C ALA A 235 14.25 20.65 -2.78
N ILE A 236 14.21 21.94 -2.44
CA ILE A 236 13.87 23.02 -3.37
C ILE A 236 15.10 23.89 -3.58
N ASP A 237 15.53 24.04 -4.83
CA ASP A 237 16.59 24.94 -5.23
C ASP A 237 16.00 26.12 -6.01
N PRO A 238 15.86 27.30 -5.39
CA PRO A 238 15.37 28.50 -6.06
C PRO A 238 16.28 29.00 -7.19
N ALA A 239 17.59 28.74 -7.11
CA ALA A 239 18.54 29.21 -8.10
C ALA A 239 18.40 28.43 -9.41
N SER A 240 18.25 27.10 -9.32
CA SER A 240 18.00 26.24 -10.47
C SER A 240 16.52 26.09 -10.82
N LYS A 241 15.61 26.66 -10.02
CA LYS A 241 14.14 26.54 -10.15
C LYS A 241 13.67 25.09 -10.16
N THR A 242 14.28 24.26 -9.31
CA THR A 242 14.05 22.81 -9.28
C THR A 242 13.53 22.39 -7.91
N ALA A 243 12.49 21.57 -7.90
CA ALA A 243 12.07 20.80 -6.73
C ALA A 243 12.38 19.33 -6.98
N THR A 244 13.05 18.67 -6.03
CA THR A 244 13.40 17.26 -6.10
C THR A 244 12.78 16.52 -4.92
N LEU A 245 11.81 15.66 -5.22
CA LEU A 245 11.23 14.74 -4.24
C LEU A 245 11.89 13.37 -4.39
N THR A 246 12.68 12.98 -3.40
CA THR A 246 13.32 11.67 -3.33
C THR A 246 12.43 10.73 -2.51
N THR A 247 12.01 9.61 -3.10
CA THR A 247 11.34 8.53 -2.40
C THR A 247 12.32 7.40 -2.16
N SER A 248 12.50 7.01 -0.90
CA SER A 248 13.23 5.80 -0.52
C SER A 248 12.32 4.87 0.27
N TYR A 249 12.55 3.56 0.15
CA TYR A 249 11.72 2.57 0.80
C TYR A 249 12.55 1.42 1.35
N THR A 250 12.03 0.75 2.36
CA THR A 250 12.60 -0.46 2.95
C THR A 250 11.54 -1.54 2.99
N ILE A 251 11.80 -2.67 2.31
CA ILE A 251 10.98 -3.88 2.41
C ILE A 251 11.66 -4.80 3.41
N GLY A 252 11.01 -5.02 4.56
CA GLY A 252 11.49 -5.93 5.59
C GLY A 252 11.47 -7.38 5.10
N ARG A 253 12.26 -8.23 5.77
CA ARG A 253 12.31 -9.67 5.45
C ARG A 253 10.92 -10.29 5.51
N MET A 254 10.65 -11.17 4.55
CA MET A 254 9.50 -12.06 4.58
C MET A 254 9.70 -13.10 5.69
N THR A 255 8.74 -13.19 6.61
CA THR A 255 8.81 -14.10 7.77
C THR A 255 8.10 -15.42 7.49
N ASN A 256 7.03 -15.37 6.69
CA ASN A 256 6.23 -16.52 6.29
C ASN A 256 5.80 -16.38 4.83
N LEU A 257 5.82 -17.49 4.09
CA LEU A 257 5.28 -17.63 2.75
C LEU A 257 4.45 -18.89 2.66
N TYR A 258 3.17 -18.75 2.35
CA TYR A 258 2.27 -19.85 2.05
C TYR A 258 2.09 -19.94 0.55
N ILE A 259 2.45 -21.07 -0.05
CA ILE A 259 2.26 -21.34 -1.48
C ILE A 259 1.03 -22.23 -1.60
N LEU A 260 -0.01 -21.71 -2.24
CA LEU A 260 -1.32 -22.37 -2.32
C LEU A 260 -1.47 -23.25 -3.55
N TYR A 261 -0.67 -23.00 -4.58
CA TYR A 261 -0.72 -23.70 -5.85
C TYR A 261 0.69 -23.85 -6.45
N PRO A 262 1.06 -25.03 -7.00
CA PRO A 262 0.27 -26.26 -7.07
C PRO A 262 0.07 -26.95 -5.71
N THR A 263 -0.90 -27.87 -5.62
CA THR A 263 -1.13 -28.69 -4.42
C THR A 263 -0.13 -29.86 -4.33
N PRO A 264 0.25 -30.31 -3.12
CA PRO A 264 -0.19 -29.82 -1.81
C PRO A 264 0.39 -28.44 -1.49
N ALA A 265 -0.42 -27.62 -0.81
CA ALA A 265 0.02 -26.30 -0.35
C ALA A 265 1.11 -26.44 0.74
N ILE A 266 2.07 -25.53 0.71
CA ILE A 266 3.23 -25.53 1.61
C ILE A 266 3.39 -24.19 2.31
N HIS A 267 4.04 -24.22 3.46
CA HIS A 267 4.40 -23.08 4.27
C HIS A 267 5.92 -23.05 4.42
N LEU A 268 6.53 -21.94 4.04
CA LEU A 268 7.95 -21.67 4.25
C LEU A 268 8.12 -20.59 5.32
N ASN A 269 9.08 -20.79 6.20
CA ASN A 269 9.52 -19.80 7.17
C ASN A 269 11.07 -19.80 7.28
N SER A 270 11.63 -19.19 8.32
CA SER A 270 13.08 -19.14 8.53
C SER A 270 13.74 -20.50 8.83
N THR A 271 12.98 -21.52 9.25
CA THR A 271 13.51 -22.81 9.72
C THR A 271 13.31 -23.95 8.73
N GLY A 272 12.37 -23.85 7.78
CA GLY A 272 12.18 -24.89 6.77
C GLY A 272 10.90 -24.74 5.95
N THR A 273 10.55 -25.82 5.24
CA THR A 273 9.31 -25.96 4.48
C THR A 273 8.43 -27.00 5.16
N TYR A 274 7.16 -26.65 5.36
CA TYR A 274 6.18 -27.43 6.10
C TYR A 274 4.93 -27.62 5.24
N ASN A 275 4.18 -28.70 5.49
CA ASN A 275 2.80 -28.77 5.03
C ASN A 275 1.91 -27.85 5.89
N LEU A 276 0.68 -27.60 5.45
CA LEU A 276 -0.24 -26.73 6.21
C LEU A 276 -0.64 -27.28 7.60
N ASN A 277 -0.38 -28.55 7.88
CA ASN A 277 -0.59 -29.18 9.19
C ASN A 277 0.64 -29.05 10.12
N GLY A 278 1.70 -28.36 9.69
CA GLY A 278 2.93 -28.13 10.47
C GLY A 278 3.97 -29.25 10.41
N GLY A 279 3.72 -30.30 9.63
CA GLY A 279 4.70 -31.37 9.38
C GLY A 279 5.83 -30.87 8.47
N LEU A 280 7.08 -31.09 8.90
CA LEU A 280 8.27 -30.74 8.12
C LEU A 280 8.31 -31.55 6.82
N VAL A 281 8.41 -30.85 5.68
CA VAL A 281 8.58 -31.44 4.35
C VAL A 281 10.06 -31.54 4.02
N ASN A 282 10.81 -30.45 4.23
CA ASN A 282 12.25 -30.40 4.06
C ASN A 282 12.86 -29.18 4.78
N ASN A 283 14.19 -29.11 4.80
CA ASN A 283 14.95 -28.04 5.47
C ASN A 283 15.17 -26.78 4.60
N GLN A 284 14.62 -26.72 3.37
CA GLN A 284 14.68 -25.51 2.56
C GLN A 284 13.86 -24.43 3.25
N ASN A 285 14.52 -23.36 3.68
CA ASN A 285 13.85 -22.21 4.27
C ASN A 285 13.38 -21.22 3.20
N ILE A 286 12.58 -20.25 3.62
CA ILE A 286 12.03 -19.19 2.76
C ILE A 286 13.09 -18.44 1.95
N TYR A 287 14.24 -18.14 2.55
CA TYR A 287 15.30 -17.37 1.90
C TYR A 287 15.98 -18.19 0.81
N GLN A 288 16.29 -19.45 1.10
CA GLN A 288 16.83 -20.38 0.11
C GLN A 288 15.85 -20.59 -1.05
N PHE A 289 14.55 -20.70 -0.77
CA PHE A 289 13.52 -20.84 -1.80
C PHE A 289 13.48 -19.61 -2.73
N LEU A 290 13.42 -18.40 -2.16
CA LEU A 290 13.38 -17.15 -2.93
C LEU A 290 14.65 -16.96 -3.76
N THR A 291 15.84 -17.23 -3.19
CA THR A 291 17.12 -17.15 -3.90
C THR A 291 17.22 -18.17 -5.03
N THR A 292 16.79 -19.42 -4.81
CA THR A 292 16.82 -20.49 -5.84
C THR A 292 15.95 -20.12 -7.04
N ARG A 293 14.85 -19.37 -6.81
CA ARG A 293 13.96 -18.87 -7.86
C ARG A 293 14.32 -17.49 -8.38
N GLN A 294 15.43 -16.91 -7.89
CA GLN A 294 15.89 -15.57 -8.26
C GLN A 294 14.82 -14.48 -8.09
N LEU A 295 13.90 -14.66 -7.14
CA LEU A 295 12.80 -13.73 -6.92
C LEU A 295 13.29 -12.47 -6.20
N LYS A 296 13.10 -11.32 -6.83
CA LYS A 296 13.25 -9.98 -6.26
C LYS A 296 11.87 -9.41 -5.92
N ILE A 297 11.84 -8.41 -5.05
CA ILE A 297 10.61 -7.67 -4.69
C ILE A 297 10.90 -6.18 -4.87
N SER A 298 9.96 -5.45 -5.49
CA SER A 298 9.99 -4.00 -5.67
C SER A 298 8.62 -3.39 -5.38
N ILE A 299 8.56 -2.06 -5.33
CA ILE A 299 7.31 -1.31 -5.23
C ILE A 299 6.81 -0.91 -6.62
N VAL A 300 5.49 -0.75 -6.75
CA VAL A 300 4.84 -0.18 -7.93
C VAL A 300 4.23 1.16 -7.56
N LEU A 301 4.55 2.19 -8.35
CA LEU A 301 4.02 3.54 -8.21
C LEU A 301 3.13 3.88 -9.40
N ALA A 302 1.97 4.48 -9.15
CA ALA A 302 1.18 5.17 -10.16
C ALA A 302 1.63 6.61 -10.23
N ASN A 303 2.07 7.08 -11.40
CA ASN A 303 2.42 8.48 -11.62
C ASN A 303 1.46 9.09 -12.65
N LYS A 304 0.97 10.30 -12.39
CA LYS A 304 0.15 11.07 -13.31
C LYS A 304 0.62 12.51 -13.35
N ALA A 305 0.72 13.07 -14.55
CA ALA A 305 0.95 14.50 -14.76
C ALA A 305 -0.21 15.08 -15.57
N ILE A 306 -0.74 16.20 -15.11
CA ILE A 306 -1.85 16.92 -15.74
C ILE A 306 -1.37 18.36 -15.97
N PRO A 307 -0.95 18.71 -17.19
CA PRO A 307 -0.77 20.11 -17.57
C PRO A 307 -2.14 20.77 -17.73
N MET A 308 -2.34 21.95 -17.12
CA MET A 308 -3.55 22.76 -17.25
C MET A 308 -3.33 23.98 -18.13
#